data_AF-A0A6S6LYJ1-F1
#
_entry.id   AF-A0A6S6LYJ1-F1
#
_cell.length_a   1.000
_cell.length_b   1.000
_cell.length_c   1.000
_cell.angle_alpha   90.00
_cell.angle_beta   90.00
_cell.angle_gamma   90.00
#
_symmetry.space_group_name_H-M   'P 1'
#
loop_
_entity.id
_entity.type
_entity.pdbx_description
1 polymer ?
#
loop_
_entity_poly.entity_id
_entity_poly.type
_entity_poly.pdbx_seq_one_letter_code
_entity_poly.pdbx_strand_id
1 'polypeptide(L)'
;MDIRSDKIDELARAAFLAKLDAAFSRDLQDYVLIDQSERHQFLSLAMAMAGARGLVTEQGIASYALALWYLGADFEEKSDELQALLAGSLPEVRKVHAMNKWVETLIGDPENTASADKALLQALKLSVPWARSH
;
A
#
# COMPACT_ATOMS: atom_id res chain seq x y z
N MET A 1 5.68 0.15 -29.37
CA MET A 1 5.45 -0.78 -28.25
C MET A 1 5.67 -2.18 -28.81
N ASP A 2 6.64 -2.90 -28.27
CA ASP A 2 7.08 -4.19 -28.81
C ASP A 2 6.32 -5.31 -28.08
N ILE A 3 5.60 -6.15 -28.83
CA ILE A 3 4.69 -7.20 -28.32
C ILE A 3 5.39 -8.14 -27.31
N ARG A 4 6.72 -8.21 -27.38
CA ARG A 4 7.55 -9.00 -26.47
C ARG A 4 7.69 -8.38 -25.08
N SER A 5 7.70 -7.05 -24.97
CA SER A 5 7.81 -6.34 -23.68
C SER A 5 6.52 -6.49 -22.87
N ASP A 6 5.37 -6.30 -23.52
CA ASP A 6 4.06 -6.34 -22.85
C ASP A 6 3.80 -7.73 -22.23
N LYS A 7 4.19 -8.81 -22.93
CA LYS A 7 4.09 -10.18 -22.41
C LYS A 7 5.01 -10.46 -21.21
N ILE A 8 6.19 -9.84 -21.16
CA ILE A 8 7.11 -9.99 -20.03
C ILE A 8 6.54 -9.28 -18.80
N ASP A 9 5.97 -8.08 -18.99
CA ASP A 9 5.37 -7.30 -17.93
C ASP A 9 4.12 -7.98 -17.35
N GLU A 10 3.29 -8.61 -18.20
CA GLU A 10 2.16 -9.44 -17.76
C GLU A 10 2.59 -10.64 -16.91
N LEU A 11 3.63 -11.37 -17.36
CA LEU A 11 4.17 -12.51 -16.61
C LEU A 11 4.75 -12.09 -15.27
N ALA A 12 5.49 -10.97 -15.23
CA ALA A 12 6.06 -10.43 -14.01
C ALA A 12 4.96 -10.01 -13.01
N ARG A 13 3.90 -9.36 -13.48
CA ARG A 13 2.73 -9.01 -12.67
C ARG A 13 2.03 -10.25 -12.10
N ALA A 14 1.79 -11.27 -12.93
CA ALA A 14 1.16 -12.51 -12.48
C ALA A 14 2.00 -13.22 -11.40
N ALA A 15 3.32 -13.28 -11.59
CA ALA A 15 4.24 -13.86 -10.61
C ALA A 15 4.24 -13.06 -9.29
N PHE A 16 4.20 -11.74 -9.36
CA PHE A 16 4.14 -10.88 -8.18
C PHE A 16 2.82 -11.05 -7.41
N LEU A 17 1.67 -11.10 -8.09
CA LEU A 17 0.38 -11.35 -7.46
C LEU A 17 0.35 -12.71 -6.75
N ALA A 18 0.91 -13.76 -7.36
CA ALA A 18 1.02 -15.07 -6.74
C ALA A 18 1.92 -15.05 -5.48
N LYS A 19 3.03 -14.30 -5.52
CA LYS A 19 3.91 -14.09 -4.36
C LYS A 19 3.17 -13.37 -3.23
N LEU A 20 2.37 -12.36 -3.56
CA LEU A 20 1.60 -11.58 -2.58
C LEU A 20 0.47 -12.43 -1.95
N ASP A 21 -0.27 -13.20 -2.75
CA ASP A 21 -1.28 -14.16 -2.29
C ASP A 21 -0.68 -15.20 -1.34
N ALA A 22 0.49 -15.75 -1.67
CA ALA A 22 1.19 -16.70 -0.81
C ALA A 22 1.64 -16.08 0.52
N ALA A 23 2.10 -14.82 0.50
CA ALA A 23 2.48 -14.11 1.73
C ALA A 23 1.26 -13.82 2.61
N PHE A 24 0.16 -13.33 2.03
CA PHE A 24 -1.07 -13.04 2.76
C PHE A 24 -1.69 -14.30 3.33
N SER A 25 -1.71 -15.40 2.56
CA SER A 25 -2.21 -16.70 3.03
C SER A 25 -1.41 -17.28 4.20
N ARG A 26 -0.11 -16.96 4.27
CA ARG A 26 0.75 -17.40 5.37
C ARG A 26 0.55 -16.56 6.63
N ASP A 27 0.43 -15.24 6.47
CA ASP A 27 0.55 -14.29 7.57
C ASP A 27 -0.81 -13.74 8.08
N LEU A 28 -1.89 -13.86 7.30
CA LEU A 28 -3.22 -13.35 7.64
C LEU A 28 -4.21 -14.52 7.81
N GLN A 29 -4.61 -14.80 9.05
CA GLN A 29 -5.46 -15.96 9.37
C GLN A 29 -6.83 -15.94 8.68
N ASP A 30 -7.46 -14.78 8.56
CA ASP A 30 -8.79 -14.68 7.94
C ASP A 30 -8.72 -14.64 6.40
N TYR A 31 -7.54 -14.36 5.84
CA TYR A 31 -7.38 -14.26 4.39
C TYR A 31 -7.59 -15.60 3.68
N VAL A 32 -7.18 -16.71 4.31
CA VAL A 32 -7.34 -18.05 3.73
C VAL A 32 -8.80 -18.52 3.69
N LEU A 33 -9.70 -17.84 4.41
CA LEU A 33 -11.14 -18.13 4.39
C LEU A 33 -11.84 -17.60 3.13
N ILE A 34 -11.18 -16.69 2.41
CA ILE A 34 -11.70 -16.07 1.18
C ILE A 34 -11.41 -16.98 -0.01
N ASP A 35 -12.36 -17.08 -0.93
CA ASP A 35 -12.19 -17.86 -2.15
C ASP A 35 -10.99 -17.35 -2.97
N GLN A 36 -10.31 -18.26 -3.67
CA GLN A 36 -9.14 -17.91 -4.47
C GLN A 36 -9.46 -16.84 -5.53
N SER A 37 -10.65 -16.90 -6.15
CA SER A 37 -11.04 -15.92 -7.17
C SER A 37 -11.24 -14.52 -6.57
N GLU A 38 -11.81 -14.43 -5.38
CA GLU A 38 -12.02 -13.18 -4.64
C GLU A 38 -10.69 -12.59 -4.16
N ARG A 39 -9.79 -13.44 -3.64
CA ARG A 39 -8.42 -13.04 -3.27
C ARG A 39 -7.66 -12.45 -4.44
N HIS A 40 -7.74 -13.09 -5.61
CA HIS A 40 -7.11 -12.59 -6.83
C HIS A 40 -7.68 -11.24 -7.28
N GLN A 41 -9.01 -11.08 -7.22
CA GLN A 41 -9.68 -9.81 -7.52
C GLN A 41 -9.24 -8.70 -6.56
N PHE A 42 -9.21 -8.99 -5.25
CA PHE A 42 -8.74 -8.07 -4.22
C PHE A 42 -7.30 -7.59 -4.50
N LEU A 43 -6.35 -8.51 -4.73
CA LEU A 43 -4.95 -8.14 -4.97
C LEU A 43 -4.76 -7.36 -6.27
N SER A 44 -5.51 -7.72 -7.32
CA SER A 44 -5.48 -7.01 -8.60
C SER A 44 -5.98 -5.57 -8.45
N LEU A 45 -7.07 -5.38 -7.70
CA LEU A 45 -7.61 -4.06 -7.41
C LEU A 45 -6.65 -3.25 -6.53
N ALA A 46 -6.10 -3.86 -5.48
CA ALA A 46 -5.12 -3.21 -4.59
C ALA A 46 -3.89 -2.75 -5.37
N MET A 47 -3.39 -3.57 -6.30
CA MET A 47 -2.26 -3.22 -7.17
C MET A 47 -2.59 -2.05 -8.10
N ALA A 48 -3.77 -2.05 -8.72
CA ALA A 48 -4.21 -0.95 -9.58
C ALA A 48 -4.37 0.36 -8.80
N MET A 49 -4.98 0.29 -7.60
CA MET A 49 -5.15 1.44 -6.72
C MET A 49 -3.78 1.98 -6.28
N ALA A 50 -2.88 1.13 -5.77
CA ALA A 50 -1.52 1.51 -5.38
C ALA A 50 -0.76 2.20 -6.53
N GLY A 51 -0.83 1.64 -7.74
CA GLY A 51 -0.21 2.22 -8.93
C GLY A 51 -0.74 3.61 -9.26
N ALA A 52 -2.04 3.86 -9.09
CA ALA A 52 -2.62 5.20 -9.28
C ALA A 52 -2.14 6.24 -8.25
N ARG A 53 -1.60 5.82 -7.10
CA ARG A 53 -0.95 6.69 -6.09
C ARG A 53 0.57 6.80 -6.28
N GLY A 54 1.09 6.23 -7.37
CA GLY A 54 2.53 6.17 -7.64
C GLY A 54 3.29 5.21 -6.71
N LEU A 55 2.61 4.19 -6.18
CA LEU A 55 3.24 3.08 -5.45
C LEU A 55 3.40 1.90 -6.42
N VAL A 56 4.59 1.75 -6.99
CA VAL A 56 4.85 0.81 -8.09
C VAL A 56 5.84 -0.30 -7.71
N THR A 57 6.56 -0.15 -6.61
CA THR A 57 7.44 -1.21 -6.11
C THR A 57 6.64 -2.31 -5.43
N GLU A 58 7.21 -3.51 -5.35
CA GLU A 58 6.61 -4.62 -4.60
C GLU A 58 6.28 -4.22 -3.15
N GLN A 59 7.17 -3.46 -2.50
CA GLN A 59 6.98 -3.01 -1.12
C GLN A 59 5.83 -2.01 -1.00
N GLY A 60 5.72 -1.06 -1.94
CA GLY A 60 4.64 -0.09 -1.95
C GLY A 60 3.28 -0.74 -2.16
N ILE A 61 3.18 -1.63 -3.15
CA ILE A 61 1.94 -2.37 -3.42
C ILE A 61 1.55 -3.26 -2.23
N ALA A 62 2.50 -4.01 -1.65
CA ALA A 62 2.23 -4.87 -0.51
C ALA A 62 1.77 -4.07 0.72
N SER A 63 2.44 -2.93 1.00
CA SER A 63 2.06 -2.05 2.12
C SER A 63 0.66 -1.48 1.94
N TYR A 64 0.33 -1.07 0.71
CA TYR A 64 -0.98 -0.53 0.37
C TYR A 64 -2.08 -1.60 0.45
N ALA A 65 -1.82 -2.80 -0.05
CA ALA A 65 -2.75 -3.93 0.04
C ALA A 65 -3.02 -4.32 1.50
N LEU A 66 -2.02 -4.27 2.39
CA LEU A 66 -2.21 -4.49 3.81
C LEU A 66 -3.07 -3.39 4.45
N ALA A 67 -2.87 -2.13 4.08
CA ALA A 67 -3.71 -1.03 4.56
C ALA A 67 -5.18 -1.22 4.17
N LEU A 68 -5.44 -1.57 2.90
CA LEU A 68 -6.78 -1.91 2.41
C LEU A 68 -7.41 -3.08 3.17
N TRP A 69 -6.62 -4.13 3.43
CA TRP A 69 -7.09 -5.31 4.16
C TRP A 69 -7.60 -4.97 5.56
N TYR A 70 -6.81 -4.20 6.32
CA TYR A 70 -7.16 -3.90 7.71
C TYR A 70 -8.17 -2.76 7.87
N LEU A 71 -8.16 -1.78 6.98
CA LEU A 71 -8.90 -0.53 7.17
C LEU A 71 -10.03 -0.30 6.17
N GLY A 72 -10.17 -1.14 5.15
CA GLY A 72 -11.20 -1.04 4.12
C GLY A 72 -10.79 -0.16 2.93
N ALA A 73 -11.65 -0.14 1.91
CA ALA A 73 -11.39 0.58 0.64
C ALA A 73 -11.40 2.10 0.79
N ASP A 74 -12.07 2.62 1.81
CA ASP A 74 -12.22 4.04 2.14
C ASP A 74 -11.13 4.55 3.09
N PHE A 75 -10.10 3.75 3.41
CA PHE A 75 -9.12 4.14 4.43
C PHE A 75 -8.39 5.45 4.12
N GLU A 76 -8.17 5.75 2.83
CA GLU A 76 -7.60 7.03 2.39
C GLU A 76 -8.52 8.19 2.76
N GLU A 77 -9.83 7.99 2.70
CA GLU A 77 -10.84 9.02 2.96
C GLU A 77 -10.94 9.39 4.44
N LYS A 78 -10.33 8.59 5.33
CA LYS A 78 -10.32 8.83 6.77
C LYS A 78 -9.39 9.98 7.18
N SER A 79 -8.48 10.44 6.32
CA SER A 79 -7.51 11.50 6.63
C SER A 79 -7.13 12.33 5.40
N ASP A 80 -7.30 13.65 5.50
CA ASP A 80 -6.89 14.61 4.46
C ASP A 80 -5.36 14.59 4.28
N GLU A 81 -4.59 14.43 5.36
CA GLU A 81 -3.14 14.32 5.34
C GLU A 81 -2.68 13.06 4.60
N LEU A 82 -3.36 11.94 4.80
CA LEU A 82 -3.07 10.69 4.10
C LEU A 82 -3.37 10.81 2.61
N GLN A 83 -4.52 11.38 2.24
CA GLN A 83 -4.83 11.65 0.83
C GLN A 83 -3.77 12.54 0.19
N ALA A 84 -3.41 13.64 0.86
CA ALA A 84 -2.39 14.57 0.36
C ALA A 84 -1.02 13.90 0.21
N LEU A 85 -0.63 13.01 1.14
CA LEU A 85 0.59 12.22 1.06
C LEU A 85 0.61 11.34 -0.19
N LEU A 86 -0.46 10.59 -0.42
CA LEU A 86 -0.56 9.63 -1.52
C LEU A 86 -0.68 10.31 -2.88
N ALA A 87 -1.39 11.44 -2.97
CA ALA A 87 -1.48 12.27 -4.16
C ALA A 87 -0.21 13.08 -4.44
N GLY A 88 0.62 13.33 -3.41
CA GLY A 88 1.82 14.16 -3.51
C GLY A 88 2.95 13.57 -4.36
N SER A 89 3.95 14.39 -4.67
CA SER A 89 5.12 14.01 -5.48
C SER A 89 6.28 13.42 -4.67
N LEU A 90 6.06 13.06 -3.41
CA LEU A 90 7.10 12.50 -2.55
C LEU A 90 7.60 11.15 -3.09
N PRO A 91 8.89 10.82 -2.92
CA PRO A 91 9.41 9.50 -3.26
C PRO A 91 8.61 8.38 -2.59
N GLU A 92 8.41 7.28 -3.31
CA GLU A 92 7.58 6.14 -2.86
C GLU A 92 7.96 5.66 -1.45
N VAL A 93 9.26 5.51 -1.16
CA VAL A 93 9.76 5.08 0.15
C VAL A 93 9.25 5.96 1.29
N ARG A 94 9.16 7.28 1.07
CA ARG A 94 8.64 8.22 2.08
C ARG A 94 7.13 8.11 2.23
N LYS A 95 6.40 7.93 1.12
CA LYS A 95 4.95 7.66 1.15
C LYS A 95 4.65 6.41 1.94
N VAL A 96 5.31 5.31 1.60
CA VAL A 96 5.13 4.00 2.25
C VAL A 96 5.46 4.07 3.74
N HIS A 97 6.59 4.70 4.10
CA HIS A 97 6.96 4.82 5.52
C HIS A 97 5.93 5.60 6.33
N ALA A 98 5.48 6.76 5.83
CA ALA A 98 4.52 7.60 6.53
C ALA A 98 3.11 6.97 6.56
N MET A 99 2.67 6.36 5.45
CA MET A 99 1.42 5.60 5.39
C MET A 99 1.43 4.45 6.39
N ASN A 100 2.50 3.64 6.45
CA ASN A 100 2.57 2.53 7.38
C ASN A 100 2.49 2.99 8.84
N LYS A 101 3.12 4.13 9.17
CA LYS A 101 3.02 4.71 10.52
C LYS A 101 1.61 5.21 10.84
N TRP A 102 0.92 5.79 9.87
CA TRP A 102 -0.47 6.18 10.01
C TRP A 102 -1.37 4.95 10.24
N VAL A 103 -1.25 3.93 9.39
CA VAL A 103 -2.04 2.68 9.46
C VAL A 103 -1.79 1.94 10.77
N GLU A 104 -0.52 1.77 11.18
CA GLU A 104 -0.15 1.14 12.44
C GLU A 104 -0.79 1.84 13.65
N THR A 105 -0.78 3.18 13.64
CA THR A 105 -1.37 3.97 14.72
C THR A 105 -2.89 3.82 14.76
N LEU A 106 -3.56 3.85 13.60
CA LEU A 106 -5.01 3.73 13.53
C LEU A 106 -5.49 2.31 13.87
N ILE A 107 -4.74 1.26 13.50
CA ILE A 107 -5.05 -0.11 13.93
C ILE A 107 -4.97 -0.23 15.47
N GLY A 108 -4.02 0.47 16.10
CA GLY A 108 -3.86 0.48 17.55
C GLY A 108 -4.92 1.31 18.30
N ASP A 109 -5.46 2.36 17.67
CA ASP A 109 -6.47 3.25 18.24
C ASP A 109 -7.46 3.74 17.13
N PRO A 110 -8.47 2.92 16.76
CA PRO A 110 -9.31 3.16 15.57
C PRO A 110 -10.15 4.44 15.61
N GLU A 111 -10.44 4.97 16.80
CA GLU A 111 -11.26 6.18 16.97
C GLU A 111 -10.43 7.47 16.92
N ASN A 112 -9.12 7.36 16.75
CA ASN A 112 -8.18 8.48 16.95
C ASN A 112 -7.36 8.79 15.69
N THR A 113 -8.07 9.20 14.64
CA THR A 113 -7.44 9.66 13.38
C THR A 113 -6.42 10.76 13.61
N ALA A 114 -6.68 11.70 14.54
CA ALA A 114 -5.76 12.80 14.84
C ALA A 114 -4.38 12.32 15.34
N SER A 115 -4.34 11.22 16.09
CA SER A 115 -3.08 10.59 16.51
C SER A 115 -2.34 9.96 15.32
N ALA A 116 -3.08 9.30 14.42
CA ALA A 116 -2.53 8.75 13.19
C ALA A 116 -1.94 9.83 12.27
N ASP A 117 -2.63 10.96 12.10
CA ASP A 117 -2.13 12.11 11.31
C ASP A 117 -0.86 12.70 11.91
N LYS A 118 -0.83 12.82 13.26
CA LYS A 118 0.39 13.25 13.95
C LYS A 118 1.55 12.29 13.72
N ALA A 119 1.31 10.98 13.76
CA ALA A 119 2.33 9.96 13.50
C ALA A 119 2.84 10.02 12.05
N LEU A 120 1.94 10.22 11.08
CA LEU A 120 2.26 10.43 9.67
C LEU A 120 3.20 11.64 9.50
N LEU A 121 2.80 12.80 10.04
CA LEU A 121 3.58 14.03 9.93
C LEU A 121 4.95 13.90 10.63
N GLN A 122 5.01 13.19 11.75
CA GLN A 122 6.27 12.90 12.43
C GLN A 122 7.18 11.99 11.59
N ALA A 123 6.64 10.95 10.97
CA ALA A 123 7.37 10.07 10.07
C ALA A 123 7.92 10.83 8.84
N LEU A 124 7.15 11.76 8.30
CA LEU A 124 7.60 12.63 7.21
C LEU A 124 8.75 13.55 7.65
N LYS A 125 8.69 14.11 8.86
CA LYS A 125 9.77 14.95 9.41
C LYS A 125 11.05 14.17 9.64
N LEU A 126 10.95 12.94 10.18
CA LEU A 126 12.12 12.09 10.44
C LEU A 126 12.78 11.57 9.14
N SER A 127 12.01 11.44 8.07
CA SER A 127 12.51 11.00 6.75
C SER A 127 12.99 12.13 5.83
N VAL A 128 13.02 13.39 6.31
CA VAL A 128 13.54 14.54 5.53
C VAL A 128 14.95 14.32 4.98
N PRO A 129 15.91 13.72 5.71
CA PRO A 129 17.26 13.48 5.17
C PRO A 129 17.26 12.58 3.93
N TRP A 130 16.30 11.66 3.81
CA TRP A 130 16.20 10.73 2.67
C TRP A 130 15.76 11.41 1.37
N ALA A 131 15.30 12.67 1.44
CA ALA A 131 14.91 13.45 0.28
C ALA A 131 16.09 14.24 -0.36
N ARG A 132 17.28 14.24 0.25
CA ARG A 132 18.43 15.04 -0.22
C ARG A 132 19.44 14.26 -1.06
N SER A 133 19.17 13.00 -1.37
CA SER A 133 20.15 12.10 -2.01
C SER A 133 19.83 11.76 -3.48
N HIS A 134 18.97 12.52 -4.14
CA HIS A 134 18.69 12.39 -5.57
C HIS A 134 18.81 13.74 -6.29
#